data_AF-A0A957V033-F1
#
_entry.id   AF-A0A957V033-F1
#
_cell.length_a   1.000
_cell.length_b   1.000
_cell.length_c   1.000
_cell.angle_alpha   90.00
_cell.angle_beta   90.00
_cell.angle_gamma   90.00
#
_symmetry.space_group_name_H-M   'P 1'
#
loop_
_entity.id
_entity.type
_entity.pdbx_description
1 polymer ?
#
loop_
_entity_poly.entity_id
_entity_poly.type
_entity_poly.pdbx_seq_one_letter_code
_entity_poly.pdbx_strand_id
1 'polypeptide(L)'
;KFKFPLTYPDTVLVGTRVGEIGEDRFVMHYRAVSKQHGKVAADGEGVIVAYDYGTQRKARLPDAVRAQIEALESRETERIDNPA
;
A
#
# COMPACT_ATOMS: atom_id res chain seq x y z
N LYS A 1 -6.69 8.28 -7.13
CA LYS A 1 -7.55 8.67 -8.28
C LYS A 1 -8.98 8.19 -8.11
N PHE A 2 -9.93 9.12 -8.03
CA PHE A 2 -11.37 8.85 -8.08
C PHE A 2 -11.83 8.45 -9.50
N LYS A 3 -12.81 7.55 -9.60
CA LYS A 3 -13.35 7.04 -10.88
C LYS A 3 -14.87 6.97 -10.94
N PHE A 4 -15.53 6.58 -9.86
CA PHE A 4 -16.97 6.35 -9.85
C PHE A 4 -17.57 6.76 -8.49
N PRO A 5 -18.64 7.58 -8.48
CA PRO A 5 -19.28 8.00 -7.23
C PRO A 5 -20.00 6.81 -6.58
N LEU A 6 -19.82 6.66 -5.28
CA LEU A 6 -20.54 5.67 -4.47
C LEU A 6 -21.71 6.34 -3.77
N THR A 7 -22.84 5.65 -3.72
CA THR A 7 -24.06 6.13 -3.07
C THR A 7 -24.56 5.09 -2.08
N TYR A 8 -25.13 5.54 -0.96
CA TYR A 8 -25.76 4.64 -0.01
C TYR A 8 -27.11 4.09 -0.55
N PRO A 9 -27.45 2.81 -0.29
CA PRO A 9 -26.61 1.78 0.33
C PRO A 9 -25.77 1.03 -0.72
N ASP A 10 -24.45 1.05 -0.57
CA ASP A 10 -23.51 0.21 -1.32
C ASP A 10 -22.47 -0.39 -0.36
N THR A 11 -21.95 -1.57 -0.69
CA THR A 11 -20.85 -2.22 0.04
C THR A 11 -19.57 -2.11 -0.79
N VAL A 12 -18.53 -1.55 -0.20
CA VAL A 12 -17.24 -1.37 -0.87
C VAL A 12 -16.28 -2.48 -0.46
N LEU A 13 -15.68 -3.15 -1.45
CA LEU A 13 -14.54 -4.03 -1.25
C LEU A 13 -13.26 -3.23 -1.46
N VAL A 14 -12.33 -3.29 -0.50
CA VAL A 14 -11.02 -2.64 -0.61
C VAL A 14 -9.95 -3.71 -0.72
N GLY A 15 -9.24 -3.71 -1.84
CA GLY A 15 -8.04 -4.51 -2.04
C GLY A 15 -6.80 -3.67 -1.86
N THR A 16 -5.78 -4.24 -1.23
CA THR A 16 -4.48 -3.58 -1.08
C THR A 16 -3.36 -4.52 -1.48
N ARG A 17 -2.27 -3.96 -1.99
CA ARG A 17 -1.03 -4.67 -2.27
C ARG A 17 0.16 -3.75 -2.08
N VAL A 18 1.30 -4.31 -1.72
CA VAL A 18 2.58 -3.62 -1.78
C VAL A 18 3.17 -3.76 -3.18
N GLY A 19 3.64 -2.65 -3.74
CA GLY A 19 4.25 -2.60 -5.08
C GLY A 19 5.77 -2.66 -5.02
N GLU A 20 6.37 -1.70 -4.34
CA GLU A 20 7.82 -1.48 -4.30
C GLU A 20 8.27 -1.39 -2.83
N ILE A 21 9.43 -1.97 -2.49
CA ILE A 21 10.00 -1.89 -1.13
C ILE A 21 11.43 -1.37 -1.19
N GLY A 22 11.66 -0.24 -0.54
CA GLY A 22 12.99 0.37 -0.34
C GLY A 22 13.58 0.04 1.02
N GLU A 23 14.66 0.70 1.40
CA GLU A 23 15.32 0.45 2.70
C GLU A 23 14.46 0.89 3.90
N ASP A 24 13.88 2.08 3.83
CA ASP A 24 13.13 2.75 4.91
C ASP A 24 11.65 2.94 4.57
N ARG A 25 11.16 2.42 3.45
CA ARG A 25 9.79 2.68 2.96
C ARG A 25 9.27 1.62 2.01
N PHE A 26 7.97 1.64 1.76
CA PHE A 26 7.34 0.86 0.71
C PHE A 26 6.15 1.61 0.09
N VAL A 27 5.81 1.26 -1.15
CA VAL A 27 4.66 1.80 -1.88
C VAL A 27 3.49 0.84 -1.75
N MET A 28 2.36 1.32 -1.23
CA MET A 28 1.12 0.55 -1.10
C MET A 28 0.08 1.06 -2.09
N HIS A 29 -0.47 0.15 -2.88
CA HIS A 29 -1.57 0.41 -3.79
C HIS A 29 -2.89 -0.03 -3.18
N TYR A 30 -3.93 0.76 -3.42
CA TYR A 30 -5.27 0.55 -2.90
C TYR A 30 -6.26 0.55 -4.06
N ARG A 31 -7.28 -0.30 -4.02
CA ARG A 31 -8.38 -0.30 -4.97
C ARG A 31 -9.70 -0.49 -4.23
N ALA A 32 -10.62 0.44 -4.42
CA ALA A 32 -11.99 0.37 -3.91
C ALA A 32 -12.93 -0.07 -5.04
N VAL A 33 -13.73 -1.10 -4.80
CA VAL A 33 -14.68 -1.68 -5.76
C VAL A 33 -16.08 -1.67 -5.14
N SER A 34 -17.04 -1.08 -5.87
CA SER A 34 -18.47 -1.19 -5.55
C SER A 34 -18.93 -2.63 -5.76
N LYS A 35 -19.47 -3.25 -4.71
CA LYS A 35 -20.07 -4.59 -4.83
C LYS A 35 -21.40 -4.52 -5.58
N GLN A 36 -22.18 -3.45 -5.41
CA GLN A 36 -23.45 -3.28 -6.10
C GLN A 36 -23.28 -3.10 -7.61
N HIS A 37 -22.29 -2.30 -8.03
CA HIS A 37 -22.11 -1.95 -9.44
C HIS A 37 -21.01 -2.75 -10.14
N GLY A 38 -20.20 -3.52 -9.41
CA GLY A 38 -19.06 -4.27 -9.98
C GLY A 38 -17.99 -3.35 -10.60
N LYS A 39 -17.91 -2.08 -10.16
CA LYS A 39 -17.04 -1.06 -10.74
C LYS A 39 -15.99 -0.58 -9.74
N VAL A 40 -14.82 -0.23 -10.26
CA VAL A 40 -13.78 0.44 -9.47
C VAL A 40 -14.22 1.86 -9.15
N ALA A 41 -14.40 2.16 -7.87
CA ALA A 41 -14.75 3.48 -7.35
C ALA A 41 -13.53 4.42 -7.32
N ALA A 42 -12.40 3.90 -6.86
CA ALA A 42 -11.15 4.64 -6.76
C ALA A 42 -9.94 3.69 -6.75
N ASP A 43 -8.81 4.21 -7.23
CA ASP A 43 -7.48 3.66 -6.94
C ASP A 43 -6.75 4.65 -6.01
N GLY A 44 -5.90 4.14 -5.13
CA GLY A 44 -5.03 4.91 -4.25
C GLY A 44 -3.61 4.40 -4.32
N GLU A 45 -2.67 5.28 -4.00
CA GLU A 45 -1.26 4.93 -3.84
C GLU A 45 -0.72 5.75 -2.67
N GLY A 46 0.10 5.14 -1.84
CA GLY A 46 0.72 5.80 -0.69
C GLY A 46 2.10 5.24 -0.40
N VAL A 47 3.04 6.14 -0.13
CA VAL A 47 4.37 5.80 0.36
C VAL A 47 4.32 5.70 1.88
N ILE A 48 4.66 4.55 2.42
CA ILE A 48 4.73 4.30 3.86
C ILE A 48 6.20 4.30 4.28
N VAL A 49 6.57 5.18 5.21
CA VAL A 49 7.95 5.33 5.68
C VAL A 49 8.08 4.79 7.10
N ALA A 50 9.08 3.94 7.33
CA ALA A 50 9.48 3.51 8.66
C ALA A 50 10.21 4.63 9.38
N TYR A 51 9.77 4.92 10.60
CA TYR A 51 10.22 6.05 11.39
C TYR A 51 10.52 5.62 12.82
N ASP A 52 11.70 5.99 13.30
CA ASP A 52 12.09 5.83 14.69
C ASP A 52 11.69 7.09 15.47
N TYR A 53 10.66 6.94 16.30
CA TYR A 53 10.14 8.02 17.14
C TYR A 53 11.06 8.37 18.33
N GLY A 54 11.97 7.46 18.73
CA GLY A 54 12.95 7.73 19.78
C GLY A 54 14.07 8.64 19.31
N THR A 55 14.60 8.40 18.11
CA THR A 55 15.64 9.25 17.50
C THR A 55 15.08 10.35 16.58
N GLN A 56 13.77 10.38 16.37
CA GLN A 56 13.05 11.30 15.50
C GLN A 56 13.58 11.33 14.05
N ARG A 57 13.93 10.15 13.52
CA ARG A 57 14.52 10.00 12.18
C ARG A 57 13.88 8.85 11.42
N LYS A 58 14.03 8.88 10.09
CA LYS A 58 13.71 7.70 9.26
C LYS A 58 14.59 6.54 9.68
N ALA A 59 14.01 5.35 9.68
CA ALA A 59 14.69 4.13 10.09
C ALA A 59 14.54 3.07 9.01
N ARG A 60 15.51 2.15 8.96
CA ARG A 60 15.40 0.96 8.12
C ARG A 60 14.14 0.20 8.47
N LEU A 61 13.39 -0.21 7.45
CA LEU A 61 12.21 -1.05 7.61
C LEU A 61 12.63 -2.36 8.30
N PRO A 62 11.99 -2.74 9.42
CA PRO A 62 12.36 -3.96 10.13
C PRO A 62 12.27 -5.18 9.23
N ASP A 63 13.29 -6.05 9.25
CA ASP A 63 13.37 -7.22 8.37
C ASP A 63 12.16 -8.17 8.53
N ALA A 64 11.60 -8.25 9.74
CA ALA A 64 10.38 -9.02 9.99
C ALA A 64 9.16 -8.45 9.24
N VAL A 65 9.02 -7.13 9.16
CA VAL A 65 7.91 -6.49 8.42
C VAL A 65 8.08 -6.74 6.92
N ARG A 66 9.30 -6.58 6.40
CA ARG A 66 9.63 -6.90 5.00
C ARG A 66 9.26 -8.35 4.66
N ALA A 67 9.69 -9.31 5.48
CA ALA A 67 9.42 -10.73 5.24
C ALA A 67 7.91 -11.05 5.23
N GLN A 68 7.13 -10.40 6.09
CA GLN A 68 5.67 -10.59 6.10
C GLN A 68 5.01 -9.99 4.86
N ILE A 69 5.48 -8.83 4.39
CA ILE A 69 4.99 -8.23 3.15
C ILE A 69 5.28 -9.17 1.97
N GLU A 70 6.51 -9.65 1.84
CA GLU A 70 6.92 -10.55 0.76
C GLU A 70 6.10 -11.86 0.77
N ALA A 71 5.80 -12.40 1.96
CA ALA A 71 4.95 -13.58 2.10
C ALA A 71 3.50 -13.34 1.63
N LEU A 72 2.94 -12.14 1.88
CA LEU A 72 1.58 -11.79 1.45
C LEU A 72 1.49 -11.55 -0.06
N GLU A 73 2.51 -10.92 -0.67
CA GLU A 73 2.49 -10.57 -2.09
C GLU A 73 2.75 -11.76 -3.02
N SER A 74 3.20 -12.91 -2.49
CA SER A 74 3.42 -14.16 -3.24
C SER A 74 4.28 -14.01 -4.52
N ARG A 75 5.05 -12.91 -4.62
CA ARG A 75 5.97 -12.52 -5.71
C ARG A 75 7.08 -11.63 -5.13
N GLU A 76 8.27 -11.71 -5.72
CA GLU A 76 9.40 -10.84 -5.38
C GLU A 76 9.02 -9.38 -5.66
N THR A 77 8.97 -8.57 -4.61
CA THR A 77 8.56 -7.16 -4.69
C THR A 77 9.72 -6.32 -5.22
N GLU A 78 9.47 -5.39 -6.15
CA GLU A 78 10.54 -4.63 -6.81
C GLU A 78 11.29 -3.76 -5.79
N ARG A 79 12.64 -3.84 -5.79
CA ARG A 79 13.50 -3.03 -4.91
C ARG A 79 13.61 -1.63 -5.48
N ILE A 80 13.31 -0.64 -4.65
CA ILE A 80 13.53 0.77 -4.98
C ILE A 80 14.71 1.34 -4.18
N ASP A 81 15.80 1.56 -4.89
CA ASP A 81 16.96 2.30 -4.40
C ASP A 81 16.84 3.75 -4.87
N ASN A 82 15.90 4.52 -4.32
CA ASN A 82 15.86 5.96 -4.55
C ASN A 82 16.38 6.71 -3.31
N PRO A 83 17.53 7.40 -3.40
CA PRO A 83 17.99 8.27 -2.32
C PRO A 83 17.06 9.49 -2.28
N ALA A 84 16.20 9.54 -1.27
CA ALA A 84 15.47 10.76 -0.91
C ALA A 84 16.27 11.54 0.14
#